data_AF-A0A2E4W743-F1
#
_entry.id   AF-A0A2E4W743-F1
#
_cell.length_a   1.000
_cell.length_b   1.000
_cell.length_c   1.000
_cell.angle_alpha   90.00
_cell.angle_beta   90.00
_cell.angle_gamma   90.00
#
_symmetry.space_group_name_H-M   'P 1'
#
loop_
_entity.id
_entity.type
_entity.pdbx_description
1 polymer ?
#
loop_
_entity_poly.entity_id
_entity_poly.type
_entity_poly.pdbx_seq_one_letter_code
_entity_poly.pdbx_strand_id
1 'polypeptide(L)' 'MRNQKDINLIWKHTHNDYRGKLGGKKSILVLQNGVTTLSTIENLPDDVFEEKLKMAKRKES' A
#
# COMPACT_ATOMS: atom_id res chain seq x y z
N MET A 1 10.76 4.99 -9.95
CA MET A 1 9.41 4.48 -10.29
C MET A 1 9.22 3.16 -9.57
N ARG A 2 8.16 3.00 -8.78
CA ARG A 2 7.92 1.75 -8.02
C ARG A 2 7.47 0.66 -8.97
N ASN A 3 7.96 -0.57 -8.75
CA ASN A 3 7.61 -1.67 -9.64
C ASN A 3 6.16 -2.15 -9.38
N GLN A 4 5.50 -2.61 -10.44
CA GLN A 4 4.10 -3.02 -10.36
C GLN A 4 3.89 -4.29 -9.51
N LYS A 5 4.91 -5.15 -9.39
CA LYS A 5 4.84 -6.39 -8.60
C LYS A 5 4.66 -6.09 -7.10
N ASP A 6 5.45 -5.17 -6.57
CA ASP A 6 5.40 -4.75 -5.16
C ASP A 6 4.10 -4.00 -4.87
N ILE A 7 3.67 -3.11 -5.77
CA ILE A 7 2.37 -2.44 -5.67
C ILE A 7 1.23 -3.48 -5.61
N ASN A 8 1.29 -4.48 -6.49
CA ASN A 8 0.29 -5.55 -6.51
C ASN A 8 0.31 -6.40 -5.24
N LEU A 9 1.50 -6.68 -4.71
CA LEU A 9 1.68 -7.48 -3.51
C LEU A 9 1.14 -6.77 -2.26
N ILE A 10 1.48 -5.49 -2.08
CA ILE A 10 0.92 -4.65 -1.00
C ILE A 10 -0.60 -4.62 -1.11
N TRP A 11 -1.13 -4.35 -2.30
CA TRP A 11 -2.57 -4.28 -2.50
C TRP A 11 -3.25 -5.62 -2.20
N LYS A 12 -2.70 -6.75 -2.69
CA LYS A 12 -3.19 -8.12 -2.45
C LYS A 12 -3.34 -8.43 -0.96
N HIS A 13 -2.39 -7.98 -0.15
CA HIS A 13 -2.29 -8.29 1.28
C HIS A 13 -2.88 -7.23 2.22
N THR A 14 -3.38 -6.13 1.65
CA THR A 14 -4.18 -5.14 2.36
C THR A 14 -5.62 -5.65 2.46
N HIS A 15 -6.26 -5.44 3.61
CA HIS A 15 -7.67 -5.81 3.81
C HIS A 15 -8.58 -5.10 2.80
N ASN A 16 -9.69 -5.71 2.42
CA ASN A 16 -10.63 -5.15 1.43
C ASN A 16 -11.14 -3.76 1.84
N ASP A 17 -11.45 -3.56 3.11
CA ASP A 17 -11.94 -2.27 3.62
C ASP A 17 -10.89 -1.15 3.59
N TYR A 18 -9.61 -1.52 3.52
CA TYR A 18 -8.49 -0.58 3.53
C TYR A 18 -7.82 -0.45 2.17
N ARG A 19 -8.34 -1.07 1.12
CA ARG A 19 -7.80 -0.97 -0.24
C ARG A 19 -8.87 -0.59 -1.25
N GLY A 20 -8.46 0.14 -2.28
CA GLY A 20 -9.37 0.55 -3.34
C GLY A 20 -8.63 0.96 -4.61
N LYS A 21 -9.31 1.76 -5.42
CA LYS A 21 -8.72 2.45 -6.56
C LYS A 21 -9.03 3.94 -6.49
N LEU A 22 -8.01 4.78 -6.61
CA LEU A 22 -8.13 6.23 -6.80
C LEU A 22 -7.66 6.58 -8.21
N GLY A 23 -8.55 7.14 -9.03
CA GLY A 23 -8.22 7.46 -10.43
C GLY A 23 -7.71 6.26 -11.23
N GLY A 24 -8.24 5.06 -10.96
CA GLY A 24 -7.80 3.80 -11.58
C GLY A 24 -6.53 3.18 -10.98
N LYS A 25 -5.78 3.90 -10.14
CA LYS A 25 -4.56 3.41 -9.48
C LYS A 25 -4.87 2.75 -8.15
N LYS A 26 -4.14 1.68 -7.81
CA LYS A 26 -4.29 0.96 -6.53
C LYS A 26 -3.97 1.88 -5.35
N SER A 27 -4.92 2.01 -4.43
CA SER A 27 -4.81 2.82 -3.23
C SER A 27 -5.05 2.01 -1.98
N ILE A 28 -4.50 2.50 -0.86
CA ILE A 28 -4.71 1.95 0.47
C ILE A 28 -4.92 3.07 1.48
N LEU A 29 -5.60 2.74 2.57
CA LEU A 29 -5.72 3.58 3.74
C LEU A 29 -4.48 3.36 4.63
N VAL A 30 -3.78 4.43 4.98
CA VAL A 30 -2.60 4.40 5.85
C VAL A 30 -2.73 5.40 6.98
N LEU A 31 -2.16 5.07 8.14
CA LEU A 31 -1.97 6.03 9.22
C LEU A 31 -0.63 6.74 8.98
N GLN A 32 -0.67 8.04 8.72
CA GLN A 32 0.52 8.88 8.52
C GLN A 32 0.44 10.07 9.49
N ASN A 33 1.47 10.25 10.31
CA ASN A 33 1.53 11.34 11.29
C ASN A 33 0.29 11.42 12.22
N GLY A 34 -0.24 10.27 12.63
CA GLY A 34 -1.42 10.21 13.50
C GLY A 34 -2.77 10.45 12.80
N VAL A 35 -2.77 10.68 11.49
CA VAL A 35 -3.98 10.89 10.69
C VAL A 35 -4.16 9.77 9.68
N THR A 36 -5.39 9.31 9.50
CA THR A 36 -5.74 8.31 8.49
C THR A 36 -5.90 8.97 7.13
N THR A 37 -5.05 8.58 6.18
CA THR A 37 -5.02 9.14 4.83
C THR A 37 -5.22 8.03 3.80
N LEU A 38 -6.06 8.31 2.79
CA LEU A 38 -6.21 7.44 1.63
C LEU A 38 -5.21 7.88 0.56
N SER A 39 -4.25 7.00 0.22
CA SER A 39 -3.18 7.29 -0.73
C SER A 39 -3.01 6.19 -1.76
N THR A 40 -2.65 6.55 -2.99
CA THR A 40 -2.22 5.57 -3.99
C THR A 40 -0.89 4.94 -3.54
N ILE A 41 -0.76 3.62 -3.68
CA ILE A 41 0.43 2.87 -3.22
C ILE A 41 1.70 3.40 -3.90
N GLU A 42 1.59 3.83 -5.16
CA GLU A 42 2.70 4.44 -5.92
C GLU A 42 3.26 5.71 -5.26
N ASN A 43 2.41 6.48 -4.57
CA ASN A 43 2.76 7.79 -3.99
C ASN A 43 2.90 7.77 -2.47
N LEU A 44 2.90 6.60 -1.82
CA LEU A 44 3.19 6.52 -0.39
C LEU A 44 4.59 7.07 -0.12
N PRO A 45 4.87 7.62 1.07
CA PRO A 45 6.24 7.82 1.55
C PRO A 45 7.08 6.54 1.45
N ASP A 46 8.39 6.66 1.25
CA ASP A 46 9.27 5.50 1.01
C ASP A 46 9.35 4.56 2.22
N ASP A 47 9.45 5.13 3.42
CA ASP A 47 9.40 4.40 4.70
C ASP A 47 8.10 3.60 4.85
N VAL A 48 6.95 4.23 4.57
CA VAL A 48 5.64 3.58 4.63
C VAL A 48 5.53 2.47 3.58
N PHE A 49 6.02 2.73 2.37
CA PHE A 49 5.99 1.74 1.29
C PHE A 49 6.82 0.50 1.63
N GLU A 50 8.04 0.69 2.14
CA GLU A 50 8.93 -0.39 2.55
C GLU A 50 8.33 -1.20 3.70
N GLU A 51 7.73 -0.54 4.69
CA GLU A 51 7.03 -1.21 5.79
C GLU A 51 5.89 -2.10 5.25
N LYS A 52 5.01 -1.54 4.41
CA LYS A 52 3.89 -2.31 3.83
C LYS A 52 4.38 -3.45 2.94
N LEU A 53 5.45 -3.23 2.18
CA LEU A 53 6.05 -4.28 1.36
C LEU A 53 6.61 -5.42 2.22
N LYS A 54 7.33 -5.09 3.29
CA LYS A 54 7.86 -6.08 4.24
C LYS A 54 6.74 -6.89 4.89
N MET A 55 5.66 -6.23 5.32
CA MET A 55 4.49 -6.92 5.88
C MET A 55 3.82 -7.83 4.85
N ALA A 56 3.66 -7.37 3.61
CA ALA A 56 3.05 -8.16 2.55
C ALA A 56 3.90 -9.39 2.19
N LYS A 57 5.24 -9.24 2.11
CA LYS A 57 6.17 -10.36 1.87
C LYS A 57 6.11 -11.43 2.96
N ARG A 58 5.98 -11.03 4.23
CA ARG A 58 5.82 -11.97 5.35
C ARG A 58 4.56 -12.84 5.27
N LYS A 59 3.52 -12.39 4.56
CA LYS A 59 2.27 -13.15 4.37
C LYS A 59 2.32 -14.13 3.18
N GLU A 60 3.39 -14.11 2.39
CA GLU A 60 3.63 -15.10 1.33
C GLU A 60 4.57 -16.23 1.79
N SER A 61 5.16 -16.10 2.98
CA SER A 61 6.05 -17.12 3.59
C SER A 61 5.27 -18.18 4.35
#